data_AF-A0A6A0AMK7-F1
#
_entry.id   AF-A0A6A0AMK7-F1
#
_cell.length_a   1.000
_cell.length_b   1.000
_cell.length_c   1.000
_cell.angle_alpha   90.00
_cell.angle_beta   90.00
_cell.angle_gamma   90.00
#
_symmetry.space_group_name_H-M   'P 1'
#
loop_
_entity.id
_entity.type
_entity.pdbx_description
1 polymer ?
#
loop_
_entity_poly.entity_id
_entity_poly.type
_entity_poly.pdbx_seq_one_letter_code
_entity_poly.pdbx_strand_id
1 'polypeptide(L)'
;EGDVTDYIVTGAWSKKALEEGKKYTQANLAAKGDNKSIPTPASWKLSEGSKYVHYCDNETIGGVEFKSVPEVGGRLLAADMSSNFVSKPVDVGKYGIIYAGAQKNVGPSGVTIVIVREDLLGNAR
;
A
#
# COMPACT_ATOMS: atom_id res chain seq x y z
N GLU A 1 -13.49 12.24 10.76
CA GLU A 1 -14.34 11.04 10.60
C GLU A 1 -15.10 11.14 9.29
N GLY A 2 -14.91 10.18 8.37
CA GLY A 2 -15.64 10.15 7.10
C GLY A 2 -14.78 10.06 5.83
N ASP A 3 -13.46 10.26 5.92
CA ASP A 3 -12.58 10.06 4.77
C ASP A 3 -12.56 8.58 4.37
N VAL A 4 -12.72 8.34 3.07
CA VAL A 4 -12.69 7.00 2.48
C VAL A 4 -11.29 6.72 1.97
N THR A 5 -10.81 5.51 2.23
CA THR A 5 -9.50 5.02 1.77
C THR A 5 -9.65 3.60 1.27
N ASP A 6 -9.02 3.27 0.15
CA ASP A 6 -9.12 1.94 -0.46
C ASP A 6 -7.92 1.07 -0.08
N TYR A 7 -8.16 -0.22 0.16
CA TYR A 7 -7.11 -1.20 0.44
C TYR A 7 -7.22 -2.39 -0.50
N ILE A 8 -6.07 -2.79 -1.05
CA ILE A 8 -5.89 -4.00 -1.85
C ILE A 8 -5.25 -5.06 -0.97
N VAL A 9 -6.04 -6.06 -0.57
CA VAL A 9 -5.59 -7.11 0.36
C VAL A 9 -5.16 -8.35 -0.42
N THR A 10 -3.86 -8.58 -0.48
CA THR A 10 -3.24 -9.72 -1.19
C THR A 10 -2.59 -10.74 -0.25
N GLY A 11 -2.54 -10.44 1.04
CA GLY A 11 -1.91 -11.33 2.03
C GLY A 11 -2.05 -10.84 3.47
N ALA A 12 -1.11 -11.27 4.31
CA ALA A 12 -1.18 -11.06 5.75
C ALA A 12 -0.90 -9.61 6.16
N TRP A 13 -0.01 -8.91 5.48
CA TRP A 13 0.41 -7.56 5.85
C TRP A 13 -0.59 -6.51 5.38
N SER A 14 -1.04 -6.58 4.13
CA SER A 14 -2.12 -5.73 3.60
C SER A 14 -3.43 -5.91 4.37
N LYS A 15 -3.74 -7.13 4.84
CA LYS A 15 -4.90 -7.39 5.70
C LYS A 15 -4.78 -6.61 7.03
N LYS A 16 -3.63 -6.67 7.70
CA LYS A 16 -3.38 -5.92 8.94
C LYS A 16 -3.45 -4.41 8.71
N ALA A 17 -2.94 -3.93 7.58
CA ALA A 17 -3.02 -2.51 7.22
C ALA A 17 -4.48 -2.05 7.07
N LEU A 18 -5.35 -2.84 6.41
CA LEU A 18 -6.78 -2.56 6.34
C LEU A 18 -7.44 -2.58 7.72
N GLU A 19 -7.15 -3.59 8.55
CA GLU A 19 -7.71 -3.71 9.90
C GLU A 19 -7.34 -2.52 10.79
N GLU A 20 -6.12 -2.00 10.66
CA GLU A 20 -5.67 -0.79 11.36
C GLU A 20 -6.32 0.47 10.77
N GLY A 21 -6.38 0.60 9.44
CA GLY A 21 -6.97 1.75 8.75
C GLY A 21 -8.42 2.03 9.13
N LYS A 22 -9.20 0.97 9.42
CA LYS A 22 -10.59 1.06 9.90
C LYS A 22 -10.76 1.83 11.21
N LYS A 23 -9.70 1.98 12.01
CA LYS A 23 -9.76 2.77 13.26
C LYS A 23 -9.75 4.28 13.01
N TYR A 24 -9.30 4.71 11.82
CA TYR A 24 -9.07 6.12 11.51
C TYR A 24 -9.93 6.63 10.34
N THR A 25 -10.33 5.75 9.44
CA THR A 25 -11.00 6.08 8.16
C THR A 25 -12.12 5.11 7.84
N GLN A 26 -12.98 5.46 6.88
CA GLN A 26 -13.86 4.49 6.23
C GLN A 26 -13.05 3.63 5.25
N ALA A 27 -12.28 2.70 5.81
CA ALA A 27 -11.38 1.86 5.05
C ALA A 27 -12.15 0.78 4.24
N ASN A 28 -12.22 1.00 2.93
CA ASN A 28 -12.87 0.12 1.97
C ASN A 28 -11.94 -1.04 1.56
N LEU A 29 -12.46 -2.26 1.58
CA LEU A 29 -11.80 -3.41 0.97
C LEU A 29 -12.09 -3.39 -0.54
N ALA A 30 -11.26 -2.68 -1.30
CA ALA A 30 -11.47 -2.50 -2.73
C ALA A 30 -11.19 -3.76 -3.55
N ALA A 31 -10.23 -4.58 -3.10
CA ALA A 31 -9.97 -5.89 -3.69
C ALA A 31 -9.36 -6.86 -2.68
N LYS A 32 -9.62 -8.15 -2.88
CA LYS A 32 -9.08 -9.23 -2.06
C LYS A 32 -8.57 -10.37 -2.94
N GLY A 33 -7.30 -10.72 -2.78
CA GLY A 33 -6.69 -11.91 -3.39
C GLY A 33 -6.96 -13.18 -2.58
N ASP A 34 -6.42 -14.29 -3.08
CA ASP A 34 -6.50 -15.62 -2.46
C ASP A 34 -5.23 -16.00 -1.67
N ASN A 35 -4.39 -15.00 -1.36
CA ASN A 35 -3.04 -15.15 -0.77
C ASN A 35 -2.05 -15.94 -1.64
N LYS A 36 -2.35 -16.14 -2.92
CA LYS A 36 -1.47 -16.77 -3.92
C LYS A 36 -1.32 -15.92 -5.18
N SER A 37 -2.30 -15.06 -5.43
CA SER A 37 -2.40 -14.21 -6.61
C SER A 37 -2.95 -12.84 -6.25
N ILE A 38 -2.67 -11.88 -7.14
CA ILE A 38 -3.20 -10.52 -7.06
C ILE A 38 -4.48 -10.49 -7.91
N PRO A 39 -5.62 -10.02 -7.38
CA PRO A 39 -6.83 -9.86 -8.18
C PRO A 39 -6.58 -8.84 -9.30
N THR A 40 -7.10 -9.09 -10.50
CA THR A 40 -6.89 -8.22 -11.66
C THR A 40 -7.31 -6.78 -11.35
N PRO A 41 -6.50 -5.75 -11.68
CA PRO A 41 -6.84 -4.35 -11.40
C PRO A 41 -8.23 -3.91 -11.89
N ALA A 42 -8.67 -4.44 -13.04
CA ALA A 42 -10.00 -4.16 -13.58
C ALA A 42 -11.17 -4.63 -12.68
N SER A 43 -10.94 -5.56 -11.75
CA SER A 43 -11.96 -6.03 -10.81
C SER A 43 -11.99 -5.25 -9.49
N TRP A 44 -11.12 -4.26 -9.32
CA TRP A 44 -11.02 -3.50 -8.07
C TRP A 44 -12.19 -2.52 -7.95
N LYS A 45 -12.86 -2.56 -6.79
CA LYS A 45 -13.99 -1.68 -6.48
C LYS A 45 -13.49 -0.44 -5.72
N LEU A 46 -12.69 0.37 -6.41
CA LEU A 46 -12.15 1.62 -5.86
C LEU A 46 -13.26 2.64 -5.61
N SER A 47 -13.25 3.27 -4.44
CA SER A 47 -14.23 4.29 -4.10
C SER A 47 -14.01 5.60 -4.88
N GLU A 48 -15.11 6.27 -5.20
CA GLU A 48 -15.08 7.66 -5.66
C GLU A 48 -14.66 8.57 -4.49
N GLY A 49 -13.79 9.55 -4.73
CA GLY A 49 -13.30 10.45 -3.68
C GLY A 49 -12.37 9.83 -2.64
N SER A 50 -11.94 8.59 -2.83
CA SER A 50 -10.94 7.92 -1.98
C SER A 50 -9.67 8.75 -1.86
N LYS A 51 -9.20 8.97 -0.63
CA LYS A 51 -7.99 9.78 -0.37
C LYS A 51 -6.73 9.11 -0.89
N TYR A 52 -6.66 7.78 -0.81
CA TYR A 52 -5.58 7.00 -1.36
C TYR A 52 -6.00 5.54 -1.54
N VAL A 53 -5.23 4.82 -2.36
CA VAL A 53 -5.25 3.36 -2.45
C VAL A 53 -3.99 2.82 -1.78
N HIS A 54 -4.16 1.92 -0.82
CA HIS A 54 -3.07 1.24 -0.12
C HIS A 54 -2.92 -0.20 -0.62
N TYR A 55 -1.67 -0.62 -0.80
CA TYR A 55 -1.34 -2.02 -1.07
C TYR A 55 0.00 -2.40 -0.45
N CYS A 56 0.23 -3.70 -0.30
CA CYS A 56 1.55 -4.26 0.04
C CYS A 56 2.22 -4.77 -1.24
N ASP A 57 3.38 -4.22 -1.60
CA ASP A 57 4.06 -4.55 -2.87
C ASP A 57 4.57 -6.00 -2.86
N ASN A 58 4.99 -6.49 -1.69
CA ASN A 58 5.44 -7.86 -1.51
C ASN A 58 4.93 -8.47 -0.19
N GLU A 59 3.96 -9.37 -0.32
CA GLU A 59 3.47 -10.16 0.81
C GLU A 59 4.48 -11.25 1.17
N THR A 60 5.29 -10.94 2.20
CA THR A 60 6.36 -11.84 2.70
C THR A 60 5.82 -13.24 3.04
N ILE A 61 4.58 -13.30 3.53
CA ILE A 61 3.87 -14.55 3.80
C ILE A 61 2.99 -14.84 2.60
N GLY A 62 3.24 -15.97 1.92
CA GLY A 62 2.51 -16.39 0.72
C GLY A 62 3.23 -16.07 -0.59
N GLY A 63 4.23 -15.18 -0.59
CA GLY A 63 5.08 -14.93 -1.75
C GLY A 63 4.34 -14.25 -2.90
N VAL A 64 3.41 -13.33 -2.58
CA VAL A 64 2.63 -12.59 -3.57
C VAL A 64 3.25 -11.22 -3.77
N GLU A 65 3.88 -11.01 -4.93
CA GLU A 65 4.57 -9.76 -5.27
C GLU A 65 3.96 -9.09 -6.49
N PHE A 66 3.72 -7.78 -6.40
CA PHE A 66 3.34 -6.94 -7.54
C PHE A 66 4.52 -6.81 -8.52
N LYS A 67 4.26 -7.17 -9.79
CA LYS A 67 5.27 -7.08 -10.86
C LYS A 67 5.39 -5.68 -11.47
N SER A 68 4.38 -4.85 -11.26
CA SER A 68 4.36 -3.45 -11.68
C SER A 68 3.51 -2.64 -10.70
N VAL A 69 3.73 -1.32 -10.70
CA VAL A 69 2.88 -0.38 -9.97
C VAL A 69 1.44 -0.52 -10.48
N PRO A 70 0.44 -0.70 -9.59
CA PRO A 70 -0.95 -0.81 -10.02
C PRO A 70 -1.50 0.54 -10.50
N GLU A 71 -2.31 0.50 -11.55
CA GLU A 71 -3.02 1.67 -12.06
C GLU A 71 -4.28 1.93 -11.23
N VAL A 72 -4.35 3.09 -10.56
CA VAL A 72 -5.44 3.46 -9.64
C VAL A 72 -6.26 4.66 -10.11
N GLY A 73 -6.17 4.99 -11.40
CA GLY A 73 -6.95 6.04 -12.04
C GLY A 73 -6.67 7.43 -11.48
N GLY A 74 -5.39 7.78 -11.29
CA GLY A 74 -4.96 9.10 -10.80
C GLY A 74 -5.08 9.32 -9.29
N ARG A 75 -5.59 8.35 -8.53
CA ARG A 75 -5.64 8.39 -7.05
C ARG A 75 -4.22 8.31 -6.46
N LEU A 76 -4.05 8.83 -5.25
CA LEU A 76 -2.80 8.69 -4.51
C LEU A 76 -2.55 7.22 -4.17
N LEU A 77 -1.30 6.79 -4.29
CA LEU A 77 -0.87 5.42 -3.99
C LEU A 77 0.00 5.41 -2.73
N ALA A 78 -0.36 4.54 -1.78
CA ALA A 78 0.43 4.25 -0.58
C ALA A 78 0.90 2.80 -0.61
N ALA A 79 2.21 2.57 -0.45
CA ALA A 79 2.79 1.23 -0.59
C ALA A 79 3.60 0.81 0.64
N ASP A 80 3.28 -0.39 1.15
CA ASP A 80 4.18 -1.15 2.00
C ASP A 80 5.21 -1.86 1.14
N MET A 81 6.47 -1.43 1.22
CA MET A 81 7.59 -2.06 0.53
C MET A 81 8.56 -2.74 1.50
N SER A 82 8.16 -2.98 2.76
CA SER A 82 9.08 -3.44 3.81
C SER A 82 9.97 -4.62 3.38
N SER A 83 9.41 -5.61 2.69
CA SER A 83 10.09 -6.86 2.35
C SER A 83 10.82 -6.86 0.99
N ASN A 84 10.69 -5.81 0.18
CA ASN A 84 11.35 -5.70 -1.12
C ASN A 84 11.93 -4.30 -1.41
N PHE A 85 11.97 -3.41 -0.42
CA PHE A 85 12.55 -2.08 -0.55
C PHE A 85 14.02 -2.18 -0.98
N VAL A 86 14.40 -1.52 -2.07
CA VAL A 86 15.75 -1.58 -2.69
C VAL A 86 16.12 -2.96 -3.27
N SER A 87 15.15 -3.86 -3.52
CA SER A 87 15.43 -5.10 -4.27
C SER A 87 15.40 -4.89 -5.80
N LYS A 88 14.72 -3.84 -6.26
CA LYS A 88 14.53 -3.46 -7.66
C LYS A 88 14.38 -1.93 -7.79
N PRO A 89 14.66 -1.33 -8.96
CA PRO A 89 14.32 0.07 -9.22
C PRO A 89 12.81 0.32 -9.06
N VAL A 90 12.45 1.49 -8.53
CA VAL A 90 11.06 1.92 -8.32
C VAL A 90 10.90 3.33 -8.89
N ASP A 91 9.85 3.53 -9.69
CA ASP A 91 9.43 4.87 -10.12
C ASP A 91 8.67 5.55 -8.97
N VAL A 92 9.42 6.25 -8.12
CA VAL A 92 8.89 6.91 -6.91
C VAL A 92 7.84 7.98 -7.25
N GLY A 93 7.88 8.56 -8.46
CA GLY A 93 6.93 9.60 -8.89
C GLY A 93 5.47 9.12 -8.97
N LYS A 94 5.24 7.80 -9.01
CA LYS A 94 3.89 7.20 -9.00
C LYS A 94 3.26 7.12 -7.61
N TYR A 95 4.01 7.38 -6.56
CA TYR A 95 3.57 7.17 -5.18
C TYR A 95 3.32 8.49 -4.47
N GLY A 96 2.28 8.50 -3.62
CA GLY A 96 2.15 9.51 -2.59
C GLY A 96 3.00 9.17 -1.37
N ILE A 97 2.99 7.90 -0.96
CA ILE A 97 3.75 7.40 0.19
C ILE A 97 4.34 6.01 -0.13
N ILE A 98 5.60 5.82 0.21
CA ILE A 98 6.25 4.51 0.33
C ILE A 98 6.76 4.39 1.75
N TYR A 99 6.54 3.25 2.40
CA TYR A 99 7.17 2.96 3.68
C TYR A 99 7.76 1.55 3.71
N ALA A 100 8.83 1.40 4.50
CA ALA A 100 9.54 0.14 4.66
C ALA A 100 10.22 0.04 6.02
N GLY A 101 9.87 -0.99 6.80
CA GLY A 101 10.70 -1.38 7.95
C GLY A 101 12.04 -1.93 7.46
N ALA A 102 13.16 -1.38 7.96
CA ALA A 102 14.48 -1.70 7.42
C ALA A 102 14.89 -3.18 7.60
N GLN A 103 14.38 -3.84 8.65
CA GLN A 103 14.77 -5.17 9.15
C GLN A 103 14.61 -6.35 8.19
N LYS A 104 13.99 -6.13 7.02
CA LYS A 104 13.76 -7.18 6.04
C LYS A 104 14.88 -7.21 5.00
N ASN A 105 15.22 -6.07 4.41
CA ASN A 105 16.09 -6.01 3.25
C ASN A 105 17.23 -4.98 3.33
N VAL A 106 17.12 -3.93 4.17
CA VAL A 106 18.01 -2.75 4.09
C VAL A 106 18.63 -2.33 5.43
N GLY A 107 18.52 -3.16 6.47
CA GLY A 107 19.17 -2.91 7.76
C GLY A 107 18.66 -3.83 8.88
N PRO A 108 19.11 -3.61 10.12
CA PRO A 108 18.55 -4.27 11.30
C PRO A 108 17.21 -3.64 11.74
N SER A 109 16.52 -4.28 12.69
CA SER A 109 15.31 -3.72 13.31
C SER A 109 15.58 -2.49 14.17
N GLY A 110 14.64 -1.55 14.16
CA GLY A 110 14.69 -0.32 14.95
C GLY A 110 14.40 0.95 14.15
N VAL A 111 14.31 0.86 12.81
CA VAL A 111 14.03 2.02 11.95
C VAL A 111 13.05 1.65 10.82
N THR A 112 12.19 2.61 10.48
CA THR A 112 11.29 2.57 9.33
C THR A 112 11.60 3.76 8.44
N ILE A 113 11.80 3.50 7.15
CA ILE A 113 12.00 4.53 6.14
C ILE A 113 10.62 4.89 5.59
N VAL A 114 10.34 6.19 5.44
CA VAL A 114 9.13 6.70 4.80
C VAL A 114 9.53 7.73 3.77
N ILE A 115 9.10 7.53 2.52
CA ILE A 115 9.21 8.49 1.44
C ILE A 115 7.81 9.08 1.25
N VAL A 116 7.67 10.38 1.43
CA VAL A 116 6.40 11.10 1.35
C VAL A 116 6.51 12.18 0.29
N ARG A 117 5.50 12.27 -0.59
CA ARG A 117 5.40 13.35 -1.56
C ARG A 117 5.12 14.66 -0.84
N GLU A 118 5.88 15.70 -1.17
CA GLU A 118 5.95 16.93 -0.38
C GLU A 118 4.60 17.66 -0.27
N ASP A 119 3.77 17.61 -1.30
CA ASP A 119 2.42 18.20 -1.33
C ASP A 119 1.43 17.57 -0.32
N LEU A 120 1.77 16.39 0.23
CA LEU A 120 0.96 15.72 1.25
C LEU A 120 1.30 16.21 2.68
N LEU A 121 2.42 16.91 2.87
CA LEU A 121 2.84 17.40 4.18
C LEU A 121 1.92 18.54 4.66
N GLY A 122 1.62 18.57 5.96
CA GLY A 122 0.71 19.57 6.54
C GLY A 122 -0.79 19.36 6.22
N ASN A 123 -1.12 18.36 5.40
CA ASN A 123 -2.48 18.00 5.02
C ASN A 123 -2.99 16.73 5.74
N ALA A 124 -2.34 16.34 6.84
CA ALA A 124 -2.81 15.24 7.68
C ALA A 124 -4.16 15.61 8.31
N ARG A 125 -5.19 14.83 8.02
CA ARG A 125 -6.52 14.93 8.63
C ARG A 125 -7.03 13.55 9.01
#